data_AF-G2Z016-F1
#
_entry.id   AF-G2Z016-F1
#
_cell.length_a   1.000
_cell.length_b   1.000
_cell.length_c   1.000
_cell.angle_alpha   90.00
_cell.angle_beta   90.00
_cell.angle_gamma   90.00
#
_symmetry.space_group_name_H-M   'P 1'
#
loop_
_entity.id
_entity.type
_entity.pdbx_description
1 polymer ?
#
loop_
_entity_poly.entity_id
_entity_poly.type
_entity_poly.pdbx_seq_one_letter_code
_entity_poly.pdbx_strand_id
1 'polypeptide(L)'
;MFQHLFKPLFFIRLMYLTLAIAINYQAIYILNVYLFVFIVSLEYLNHQNIYIHDQSSQYANIFFVSYFVFIFLVRSHAINDQWFSRFWQNICEHLLFSIFVCMQLHYVLQIFNILSNKTVLKSILIFLIFNILGIINELFQNKFQHLPISTCSADSQKDVLINMIGAFLFLGYVNFWNIAKSVQIKNLIFFKK
;
A
#
# COMPACT_ATOMS: atom_id res chain seq x y z
N MET A 1 -16.11 17.41 -18.09
CA MET A 1 -15.25 17.15 -16.91
C MET A 1 -15.12 15.66 -16.56
N PHE A 2 -16.14 14.82 -16.75
CA PHE A 2 -16.07 13.38 -16.45
C PHE A 2 -15.21 12.52 -17.41
N GLN A 3 -15.01 12.93 -18.67
CA GLN A 3 -14.32 12.09 -19.67
C GLN A 3 -12.82 11.82 -19.38
N HIS A 4 -12.15 12.66 -18.58
CA HIS A 4 -10.76 12.42 -18.17
C HIS A 4 -10.62 11.44 -17.00
N LEU A 5 -11.68 11.18 -16.24
CA LEU A 5 -11.67 10.27 -15.09
C LEU A 5 -11.90 8.81 -15.49
N PHE A 6 -12.66 8.55 -16.56
CA PHE A 6 -12.98 7.17 -16.99
C PHE A 6 -11.80 6.44 -17.64
N LYS A 7 -10.92 7.15 -18.35
CA LYS A 7 -9.77 6.54 -19.04
C LYS A 7 -8.75 5.88 -18.10
N PRO A 8 -8.30 6.51 -17.00
CA PRO A 8 -7.34 5.87 -16.09
C PRO A 8 -7.96 4.68 -15.34
N LEU A 9 -9.21 4.76 -14.90
CA LEU A 9 -9.85 3.67 -14.15
C LEU A 9 -10.06 2.42 -15.00
N PHE A 10 -10.49 2.58 -16.26
CA PHE A 10 -10.60 1.47 -17.19
C PHE A 10 -9.24 0.79 -17.39
N PHE A 11 -8.17 1.57 -17.56
CA PHE A 11 -6.81 1.01 -17.71
C PHE A 11 -6.36 0.23 -16.47
N ILE A 12 -6.60 0.76 -15.26
CA ILE A 12 -6.28 0.07 -14.00
C ILE A 12 -7.02 -1.27 -13.89
N ARG A 13 -8.32 -1.29 -14.19
CA ARG A 13 -9.14 -2.51 -14.20
C ARG A 13 -8.62 -3.53 -15.20
N LEU A 14 -8.25 -3.06 -16.41
CA LEU A 14 -7.67 -3.92 -17.44
C LEU A 14 -6.35 -4.52 -16.97
N MET A 15 -5.48 -3.74 -16.34
CA MET A 15 -4.22 -4.23 -15.77
C MET A 15 -4.44 -5.31 -14.71
N TYR A 16 -5.37 -5.10 -13.79
CA TYR A 16 -5.70 -6.11 -12.78
C TYR A 16 -6.28 -7.39 -13.40
N LEU A 17 -7.11 -7.28 -14.44
CA LEU A 17 -7.61 -8.43 -15.18
C LEU A 17 -6.46 -9.19 -15.88
N THR A 18 -5.54 -8.48 -16.53
CA THR A 18 -4.36 -9.08 -17.16
C THR A 18 -3.49 -9.79 -16.12
N LEU A 19 -3.29 -9.18 -14.95
CA LEU A 19 -2.58 -9.78 -13.83
C LEU A 19 -3.29 -11.04 -13.30
N ALA A 20 -4.61 -11.03 -13.17
CA ALA A 20 -5.37 -12.21 -12.76
C ALA A 20 -5.14 -13.38 -13.72
N ILE A 21 -5.22 -13.13 -15.03
CA ILE A 21 -4.97 -14.16 -16.06
C ILE A 21 -3.53 -14.67 -15.95
N ALA A 22 -2.54 -13.77 -15.84
CA ALA A 22 -1.14 -14.13 -15.74
C ALA A 22 -0.81 -14.95 -14.47
N ILE A 23 -1.41 -14.62 -13.33
CA ILE A 23 -1.23 -15.34 -12.06
C ILE A 23 -1.78 -16.76 -12.15
N ASN A 24 -2.96 -16.93 -12.74
CA ASN A 24 -3.54 -18.25 -12.94
C ASN A 24 -2.72 -19.08 -13.93
N TYR A 25 -2.21 -18.47 -14.99
CA TYR A 25 -1.32 -19.13 -15.94
C TYR A 25 -0.01 -19.61 -15.29
N GLN A 26 0.57 -18.80 -14.38
CA GLN A 26 1.79 -19.15 -13.62
C GLN A 26 1.52 -20.00 -12.36
N ALA A 27 0.26 -20.37 -12.08
CA ALA A 27 -0.14 -21.16 -10.91
C ALA A 27 0.26 -20.57 -9.53
N ILE A 28 0.37 -19.24 -9.41
CA ILE A 28 0.74 -18.55 -8.15
C ILE A 28 -0.52 -18.25 -7.32
N TYR A 29 -1.25 -19.29 -6.91
CA TYR A 29 -2.63 -19.15 -6.42
C TYR A 29 -2.79 -18.27 -5.17
N ILE A 30 -1.81 -18.21 -4.28
CA ILE A 30 -1.87 -17.34 -3.10
C ILE A 30 -1.98 -15.85 -3.49
N LEU A 31 -1.39 -15.47 -4.62
CA LEU A 31 -1.42 -14.10 -5.12
C LEU A 31 -2.83 -13.70 -5.59
N ASN A 32 -3.70 -14.65 -5.95
CA ASN A 32 -5.11 -14.36 -6.26
C ASN A 32 -5.88 -13.83 -5.04
N VAL A 33 -5.56 -14.28 -3.83
CA VAL A 33 -6.20 -13.78 -2.60
C VAL A 33 -5.85 -12.31 -2.39
N TYR A 34 -4.56 -11.98 -2.49
CA TYR A 34 -4.09 -10.60 -2.41
C TYR A 34 -4.67 -9.72 -3.53
N LEU A 35 -4.70 -10.25 -4.77
CA LEU A 35 -5.28 -9.55 -5.92
C LEU A 35 -6.74 -9.17 -5.66
N PHE A 36 -7.54 -10.13 -5.18
CA PHE A 36 -8.93 -9.90 -4.88
C PHE A 36 -9.12 -8.82 -3.83
N VAL A 37 -8.42 -8.92 -2.70
CA VAL A 37 -8.48 -7.91 -1.61
C VAL A 37 -8.09 -6.53 -2.14
N PHE A 38 -7.06 -6.43 -2.97
CA PHE A 38 -6.60 -5.16 -3.51
C PHE A 38 -7.53 -4.56 -4.56
N ILE A 39 -8.09 -5.38 -5.46
CA ILE A 39 -9.10 -4.91 -6.42
C ILE A 39 -10.31 -4.36 -5.66
N VAL A 40 -10.82 -5.11 -4.67
CA VAL A 40 -11.97 -4.67 -3.88
C VAL A 40 -11.67 -3.35 -3.15
N SER A 41 -10.50 -3.26 -2.50
CA SER A 41 -10.06 -2.03 -1.82
C SER A 41 -9.93 -0.85 -2.79
N LEU A 42 -9.34 -1.06 -3.96
CA LEU A 42 -9.12 -0.01 -4.96
C LEU A 42 -10.41 0.43 -5.63
N GLU A 43 -11.31 -0.50 -5.96
CA GLU A 43 -12.66 -0.18 -6.47
C GLU A 43 -13.46 0.60 -5.44
N TYR A 44 -13.38 0.21 -4.16
CA TYR A 44 -14.00 0.97 -3.08
C TYR A 44 -13.47 2.40 -3.03
N LEU A 45 -12.14 2.61 -3.03
CA LEU A 45 -11.54 3.94 -3.04
C LEU A 45 -11.95 4.76 -4.28
N ASN A 46 -11.91 4.16 -5.47
CA ASN A 46 -12.28 4.82 -6.72
C ASN A 46 -13.79 5.07 -6.87
N HIS A 47 -14.61 4.60 -5.94
CA HIS A 47 -16.02 4.97 -5.85
C HIS A 47 -16.27 6.19 -4.94
N GLN A 48 -15.29 6.59 -4.13
CA GLN A 48 -15.44 7.70 -3.19
C GLN A 48 -15.05 9.04 -3.82
N ASN A 49 -15.98 10.00 -3.82
CA ASN A 49 -15.75 11.36 -4.36
C ASN A 49 -14.53 12.06 -3.73
N ILE A 50 -14.30 11.85 -2.43
CA ILE A 50 -13.16 12.43 -1.70
C ILE A 50 -11.84 11.97 -2.31
N TYR A 51 -11.74 10.69 -2.67
CA TYR A 51 -10.54 10.11 -3.25
C TYR A 51 -10.35 10.58 -4.69
N ILE A 52 -11.39 10.49 -5.53
CA ILE A 52 -11.33 10.83 -6.96
C ILE A 52 -10.92 12.30 -7.20
N HIS A 53 -11.32 13.20 -6.31
CA HIS A 53 -10.98 14.62 -6.41
C HIS A 53 -9.64 14.99 -5.75
N ASP A 54 -8.98 14.06 -5.07
CA ASP A 54 -7.63 14.27 -4.57
C ASP A 54 -6.64 14.15 -5.74
N GLN A 55 -5.80 15.17 -5.93
CA GLN A 55 -4.76 15.19 -6.97
C GLN A 55 -3.76 14.03 -6.80
N SER A 56 -3.57 13.54 -5.57
CA SER A 56 -2.66 12.44 -5.28
C SER A 56 -3.20 11.05 -5.64
N SER A 57 -4.51 10.92 -5.85
CA SER A 57 -5.18 9.63 -6.10
C SER A 57 -4.72 8.94 -7.39
N GLN A 58 -4.36 9.70 -8.42
CA GLN A 58 -3.84 9.14 -9.67
C GLN A 58 -2.48 8.47 -9.44
N TYR A 59 -1.59 9.12 -8.71
CA TYR A 59 -0.29 8.56 -8.34
C TYR A 59 -0.46 7.35 -7.42
N ALA A 60 -1.41 7.40 -6.48
CA ALA A 60 -1.75 6.28 -5.61
C ALA A 60 -2.19 5.05 -6.41
N ASN A 61 -3.12 5.23 -7.36
CA ASN A 61 -3.58 4.16 -8.23
C ASN A 61 -2.44 3.55 -9.08
N ILE A 62 -1.58 4.40 -9.66
CA ILE A 62 -0.40 3.93 -10.43
C ILE A 62 0.53 3.13 -9.52
N PHE A 63 0.81 3.64 -8.31
CA PHE A 63 1.63 2.94 -7.33
C PHE A 63 1.01 1.59 -6.96
N PHE A 64 -0.30 1.52 -6.72
CA PHE A 64 -1.00 0.29 -6.35
C PHE A 64 -0.92 -0.78 -7.44
N VAL A 65 -1.12 -0.41 -8.70
CA VAL A 65 -0.98 -1.36 -9.83
C VAL A 65 0.48 -1.76 -10.01
N SER A 66 1.40 -0.80 -9.97
CA SER A 66 2.84 -1.05 -10.17
C SER A 66 3.42 -1.95 -9.09
N TYR A 67 3.00 -1.78 -7.83
CA TYR A 67 3.36 -2.65 -6.73
C TYR A 67 2.91 -4.10 -6.99
N PHE A 68 1.69 -4.29 -7.50
CA PHE A 68 1.20 -5.62 -7.77
C PHE A 68 1.91 -6.30 -8.96
N VAL A 69 2.20 -5.53 -10.01
CA VAL A 69 3.06 -5.98 -11.12
C VAL A 69 4.44 -6.39 -10.58
N PHE A 70 5.02 -5.60 -9.68
CA PHE A 70 6.30 -5.93 -9.05
C PHE A 70 6.24 -7.26 -8.28
N ILE A 71 5.24 -7.47 -7.40
CA ILE A 71 5.10 -8.75 -6.69
C ILE A 71 4.94 -9.90 -7.68
N PHE A 72 4.12 -9.75 -8.72
CA PHE A 72 3.94 -10.78 -9.73
C PHE A 72 5.27 -11.15 -10.40
N LEU A 73 6.08 -10.16 -10.80
CA LEU A 73 7.38 -10.40 -11.43
C LEU A 73 8.37 -11.10 -10.49
N VAL A 74 8.38 -10.72 -9.21
CA VAL A 74 9.21 -11.37 -8.18
C VAL A 74 8.77 -12.82 -7.97
N ARG A 75 7.46 -13.05 -7.76
CA ARG A 75 6.92 -14.37 -7.42
C ARG A 75 6.86 -15.34 -8.61
N SER A 76 6.82 -14.83 -9.84
CA SER A 76 6.96 -15.64 -11.06
C SER A 76 8.40 -15.95 -11.43
N HIS A 77 9.38 -15.47 -10.65
CA HIS A 77 10.82 -15.59 -10.96
C HIS A 77 11.20 -14.98 -12.32
N ALA A 78 10.41 -14.04 -12.84
CA ALA A 78 10.72 -13.32 -14.07
C ALA A 78 11.94 -12.39 -13.89
N ILE A 79 12.18 -11.93 -12.65
CA ILE A 79 13.39 -11.22 -12.26
C ILE A 79 14.42 -12.25 -11.82
N ASN A 80 15.42 -12.49 -12.67
CA ASN A 80 16.43 -13.51 -12.46
C ASN A 80 17.32 -13.20 -11.24
N ASP A 81 17.66 -14.21 -10.43
CA ASP A 81 18.39 -14.08 -9.14
C ASP A 81 19.79 -13.44 -9.28
N GLN A 82 20.33 -13.35 -10.50
CA GLN A 82 21.66 -12.81 -10.78
C GLN A 82 21.79 -11.30 -10.56
N TRP A 83 20.72 -10.53 -10.75
CA TRP A 83 20.75 -9.07 -10.69
C TRP A 83 20.31 -8.51 -9.34
N PHE A 84 19.51 -9.28 -8.61
CA PHE A 84 18.94 -8.87 -7.34
C PHE A 84 18.76 -10.08 -6.45
N SER A 85 19.50 -10.15 -5.35
CA SER A 85 19.42 -11.30 -4.46
C SER A 85 18.02 -11.43 -3.88
N ARG A 86 17.56 -12.66 -3.65
CA ARG A 86 16.28 -12.96 -3.01
C ARG A 86 16.08 -12.21 -1.69
N PHE A 87 17.18 -11.96 -0.98
CA PHE A 87 17.20 -11.16 0.24
C PHE A 87 16.72 -9.73 0.00
N TRP A 88 17.30 -9.02 -0.97
CA TRP A 88 16.88 -7.66 -1.30
C TRP A 88 15.47 -7.62 -1.90
N GLN A 89 15.11 -8.63 -2.69
CA GLN A 89 13.76 -8.82 -3.25
C GLN A 89 12.71 -8.87 -2.15
N ASN A 90 12.94 -9.70 -1.13
CA ASN A 90 12.07 -9.80 0.04
C ASN A 90 12.02 -8.46 0.81
N ILE A 91 13.16 -7.81 1.07
CA ILE A 91 13.17 -6.49 1.74
C ILE A 91 12.34 -5.48 0.97
N CYS A 92 12.52 -5.37 -0.34
CA CYS A 92 11.76 -4.45 -1.17
C CYS A 92 10.27 -4.78 -1.18
N GLU A 93 9.90 -6.06 -1.23
CA GLU A 93 8.51 -6.50 -1.15
C GLU A 93 7.87 -6.03 0.16
N HIS A 94 8.47 -6.31 1.31
CA HIS A 94 7.95 -5.90 2.62
C HIS A 94 7.92 -4.37 2.79
N LEU A 95 8.97 -3.68 2.34
CA LEU A 95 9.03 -2.22 2.41
C LEU A 95 7.91 -1.58 1.58
N LEU A 96 7.73 -2.02 0.33
CA LEU A 96 6.68 -1.50 -0.53
C LEU A 96 5.29 -1.90 -0.05
N PHE A 97 5.13 -3.11 0.50
CA PHE A 97 3.89 -3.58 1.09
C PHE A 97 3.42 -2.68 2.23
N SER A 98 4.32 -2.35 3.17
CA SER A 98 3.98 -1.49 4.30
C SER A 98 3.57 -0.08 3.85
N ILE A 99 4.28 0.50 2.88
CA ILE A 99 3.91 1.79 2.28
C ILE A 99 2.53 1.70 1.61
N PHE A 100 2.27 0.64 0.85
CA PHE A 100 0.99 0.38 0.19
C PHE A 100 -0.16 0.34 1.20
N VAL A 101 -0.05 -0.47 2.26
CA VAL A 101 -1.11 -0.64 3.25
C VAL A 101 -1.32 0.66 4.03
N CYS A 102 -0.25 1.33 4.46
CA CYS A 102 -0.37 2.61 5.16
C CYS A 102 -1.03 3.69 4.29
N MET A 103 -0.75 3.70 2.98
CA MET A 103 -1.42 4.60 2.03
C MET A 103 -2.91 4.30 1.90
N GLN A 104 -3.30 3.03 1.78
CA GLN A 104 -4.72 2.65 1.77
C GLN A 104 -5.43 3.06 3.06
N LEU A 105 -4.85 2.77 4.23
CA LEU A 105 -5.39 3.18 5.52
C LEU A 105 -5.52 4.70 5.63
N HIS A 106 -4.55 5.46 5.10
CA HIS A 106 -4.63 6.91 5.08
C HIS A 106 -5.87 7.42 4.35
N TYR A 107 -6.14 6.91 3.15
CA TYR A 107 -7.32 7.31 2.37
C TYR A 107 -8.61 6.83 3.01
N VAL A 108 -8.67 5.60 3.52
CA VAL A 108 -9.85 5.09 4.24
C VAL A 108 -10.20 6.00 5.42
N LEU A 109 -9.22 6.33 6.27
CA LEU A 109 -9.45 7.25 7.39
C LEU A 109 -9.86 8.66 6.93
N GLN A 110 -9.40 9.12 5.76
CA GLN A 110 -9.83 10.41 5.17
C GLN A 110 -11.28 10.36 4.70
N ILE A 111 -11.68 9.29 4.02
CA ILE A 111 -13.05 9.07 3.52
C ILE A 111 -14.04 9.06 4.68
N PHE A 112 -13.72 8.36 5.77
CA PHE A 112 -14.55 8.31 6.97
C PHE A 112 -14.40 9.52 7.89
N ASN A 113 -13.59 10.52 7.51
CA ASN A 113 -13.30 11.72 8.30
C ASN A 113 -12.86 11.41 9.75
N ILE A 114 -12.20 10.27 9.97
CA ILE A 114 -11.74 9.83 11.28
C ILE A 114 -10.55 10.70 11.68
N LEU A 115 -10.61 11.30 12.88
CA LEU A 115 -9.57 12.18 13.41
C LEU A 115 -9.29 13.39 12.50
N SER A 116 -10.36 13.98 11.93
CA SER A 116 -10.29 15.19 11.10
C SER A 116 -9.36 16.25 11.69
N ASN A 117 -8.45 16.79 10.86
CA ASN A 117 -7.42 17.77 11.21
C ASN A 117 -6.36 17.34 12.26
N LYS A 118 -6.43 16.11 12.80
CA LYS A 118 -5.45 15.58 13.77
C LYS A 118 -4.45 14.67 13.07
N THR A 119 -3.64 15.23 12.18
CA THR A 119 -2.66 14.52 11.35
C THR A 119 -1.77 13.57 12.14
N VAL A 120 -1.24 14.01 13.28
CA VAL A 120 -0.35 13.19 14.12
C VAL A 120 -1.08 11.97 14.70
N LEU A 121 -2.29 12.15 15.23
CA LEU A 121 -3.08 11.03 15.75
C LEU A 121 -3.52 10.07 14.63
N LYS A 122 -3.84 10.59 13.45
CA LYS A 122 -4.13 9.78 12.27
C LYS A 122 -2.91 8.91 11.89
N SER A 123 -1.71 9.49 11.89
CA SER A 123 -0.45 8.77 11.65
C SER A 123 -0.20 7.67 12.70
N ILE A 124 -0.42 7.96 13.99
CA ILE A 124 -0.32 6.96 15.07
C ILE A 124 -1.34 5.83 14.86
N LEU A 125 -2.59 6.16 14.51
CA LEU A 125 -3.62 5.16 14.29
C LEU A 125 -3.29 4.24 13.10
N ILE A 126 -2.79 4.80 11.99
CA ILE A 126 -2.32 4.02 10.83
C ILE A 126 -1.20 3.07 11.25
N PHE A 127 -0.22 3.56 12.01
CA PHE A 127 0.88 2.74 12.52
C PHE A 127 0.35 1.56 13.35
N LEU A 128 -0.55 1.82 14.30
CA LEU A 128 -1.12 0.79 15.16
C LEU A 128 -1.91 -0.26 14.36
N ILE A 129 -2.82 0.18 13.48
CA ILE A 129 -3.62 -0.74 12.65
C ILE A 129 -2.70 -1.59 11.78
N PHE A 130 -1.71 -0.99 11.12
CA PHE A 130 -0.78 -1.73 10.27
C PHE A 130 0.02 -2.78 11.04
N ASN A 131 0.57 -2.44 12.21
CA ASN A 131 1.31 -3.41 13.02
C ASN A 131 0.41 -4.54 13.54
N ILE A 132 -0.83 -4.25 13.93
CA ILE A 132 -1.80 -5.28 14.31
C ILE A 132 -2.08 -6.22 13.14
N LEU A 133 -2.31 -5.68 11.93
CA LEU A 133 -2.48 -6.49 10.72
C LEU A 133 -1.24 -7.34 10.41
N GLY A 134 -0.04 -6.79 10.60
CA GLY A 134 1.22 -7.50 10.44
C GLY A 134 1.36 -8.69 11.39
N ILE A 135 1.05 -8.48 12.68
CA ILE A 135 1.04 -9.56 13.68
C ILE A 135 0.00 -10.62 13.28
N ILE A 136 -1.22 -10.22 12.94
CA ILE A 136 -2.28 -11.16 12.52
C ILE A 136 -1.81 -11.99 11.31
N ASN A 137 -1.20 -11.34 10.30
CA ASN A 137 -0.69 -12.02 9.13
C ASN A 137 0.37 -13.07 9.48
N GLU A 138 1.30 -12.77 10.37
CA GLU A 138 2.31 -13.71 10.85
C GLU A 138 1.68 -14.93 11.54
N LEU A 139 0.69 -14.69 12.42
CA LEU A 139 -0.04 -15.78 13.09
C LEU A 139 -0.76 -16.68 12.08
N PHE A 140 -1.34 -16.10 11.03
CA PHE A 140 -1.95 -16.88 9.94
C PHE A 140 -0.92 -17.68 9.16
N GLN A 141 0.22 -17.10 8.81
CA GLN A 141 1.28 -17.80 8.08
C GLN A 141 1.84 -18.98 8.88
N ASN A 142 2.12 -18.80 10.17
CA ASN A 142 2.53 -19.89 11.07
C ASN A 142 1.52 -21.03 11.06
N LYS A 143 0.22 -20.71 11.14
CA LYS A 143 -0.85 -21.71 11.10
C LYS A 143 -0.87 -22.48 9.78
N PHE A 144 -0.69 -21.81 8.64
CA PHE A 144 -0.63 -22.46 7.32
C PHE A 144 0.63 -23.30 7.12
N GLN A 145 1.73 -22.98 7.82
CA GLN A 145 2.98 -23.73 7.80
C GLN A 145 3.04 -24.83 8.87
N HIS A 146 1.96 -25.04 9.63
CA HIS A 146 1.92 -25.97 10.77
C HIS A 146 2.97 -25.69 11.86
N LEU A 147 3.40 -24.44 11.99
CA LEU A 147 4.28 -23.97 13.04
C LEU A 147 3.47 -23.55 14.28
N PRO A 148 4.07 -23.56 15.49
CA PRO A 148 3.41 -23.00 16.67
C PRO A 148 3.05 -21.52 16.44
N ILE A 149 1.86 -21.13 16.89
CA ILE A 149 1.33 -19.77 16.65
C ILE A 149 2.30 -18.68 17.15
N SER A 150 3.04 -18.94 18.22
CA SER A 150 3.97 -18.00 18.87
C SER A 150 5.41 -18.04 18.34
N THR A 151 5.76 -18.90 17.37
CA THR A 151 7.13 -18.89 16.83
C THR A 151 7.36 -17.68 15.94
N CYS A 152 8.35 -16.86 16.27
CA CYS A 152 8.80 -15.76 15.44
C CYS A 152 10.22 -16.08 14.95
N SER A 153 10.32 -16.58 13.73
CA SER A 153 11.61 -16.95 13.12
C SER A 153 12.48 -15.70 12.88
N ALA A 154 13.78 -15.88 12.68
CA ALA A 154 14.67 -14.76 12.37
C ALA A 154 14.24 -14.02 11.08
N ASP A 155 13.72 -14.75 10.08
CA ASP A 155 13.16 -14.15 8.87
C ASP A 155 11.88 -13.36 9.16
N SER A 156 10.97 -13.91 9.97
CA SER A 156 9.77 -13.21 10.44
C SER A 156 10.12 -11.91 11.16
N GLN A 157 11.12 -11.92 12.05
CA GLN A 157 11.58 -10.74 12.77
C GLN A 157 12.10 -9.67 11.82
N LYS A 158 12.89 -10.07 10.82
CA LYS A 158 13.39 -9.19 9.76
C LYS A 158 12.22 -8.59 8.96
N ASP A 159 11.26 -9.41 8.53
CA ASP A 159 10.12 -8.96 7.73
C ASP A 159 9.24 -7.96 8.51
N VAL A 160 9.00 -8.21 9.81
CA VAL A 160 8.32 -7.28 10.72
C VAL A 160 9.10 -5.98 10.86
N LEU A 161 10.43 -6.03 11.02
CA LEU A 161 11.26 -4.84 11.13
C LEU A 161 11.19 -3.99 9.85
N ILE A 162 11.29 -4.60 8.68
CA ILE A 162 11.20 -3.89 7.40
C ILE A 162 9.81 -3.27 7.21
N ASN A 163 8.75 -3.98 7.59
CA ASN A 163 7.40 -3.44 7.59
C ASN A 163 7.30 -2.19 8.50
N MET A 164 7.87 -2.24 9.70
CA MET A 164 7.90 -1.07 10.61
C MET A 164 8.66 0.10 9.98
N ILE A 165 9.81 -0.15 9.37
CA ILE A 165 10.60 0.88 8.68
C ILE A 165 9.78 1.54 7.57
N GLY A 166 9.12 0.77 6.70
CA GLY A 166 8.33 1.35 5.62
C GLY A 166 7.09 2.10 6.10
N ALA A 167 6.46 1.64 7.19
CA ALA A 167 5.41 2.41 7.87
C ALA A 167 5.95 3.76 8.39
N PHE A 168 7.11 3.77 9.05
CA PHE A 168 7.74 5.03 9.50
C PHE A 168 8.09 5.95 8.33
N LEU A 169 8.64 5.43 7.24
CA LEU A 169 8.94 6.23 6.04
C LEU A 169 7.68 6.87 5.46
N PHE A 170 6.59 6.11 5.32
CA PHE A 170 5.32 6.64 4.83
C PHE A 170 4.78 7.74 5.75
N LEU A 171 4.76 7.51 7.06
CA LEU A 171 4.26 8.48 8.02
C LEU A 171 5.13 9.74 8.08
N GLY A 172 6.45 9.58 8.00
CA GLY A 172 7.40 10.69 7.89
C GLY A 172 7.10 11.55 6.66
N TYR A 173 6.91 10.90 5.51
CA TYR A 173 6.53 11.58 4.26
C TYR A 173 5.21 12.35 4.39
N VAL A 174 4.15 11.72 4.89
CA VAL A 174 2.83 12.37 5.03
C VAL A 174 2.89 13.56 5.99
N ASN A 175 3.57 13.41 7.13
CA ASN A 175 3.71 14.50 8.09
C ASN A 175 4.53 15.66 7.50
N PHE A 176 5.65 15.36 6.84
CA PHE A 176 6.48 16.36 6.16
C PHE A 176 5.68 17.13 5.09
N TRP A 177 4.95 16.40 4.24
CA TRP A 177 4.12 16.98 3.18
C TRP A 177 3.03 17.91 3.74
N ASN A 178 2.37 17.51 4.82
CA ASN A 178 1.35 18.33 5.46
C ASN A 178 1.93 19.58 6.11
N ILE A 179 3.12 19.48 6.73
CA ILE A 179 3.86 20.64 7.24
C ILE A 179 4.18 21.60 6.10
N ALA A 180 4.76 21.10 5.00
CA ALA A 180 5.13 21.91 3.84
C ALA A 180 3.92 22.66 3.23
N LYS A 181 2.78 21.97 3.07
CA LYS A 181 1.53 22.60 2.62
C LYS A 181 1.05 23.70 3.57
N SER A 182 1.12 23.47 4.88
CA SER A 182 0.68 24.46 5.88
C SER A 182 1.51 25.76 5.83
N VAL A 183 2.81 25.65 5.54
CA VAL A 183 3.72 26.80 5.41
C VAL A 183 3.42 27.60 4.14
N GLN A 184 3.21 26.93 3.01
CA GLN A 184 2.85 27.60 1.75
C GLN A 184 1.55 28.40 1.85
N ILE A 185 0.52 27.84 2.50
CA ILE A 185 -0.76 28.52 2.70
C ILE A 185 -0.60 29.78 3.55
N LYS A 186 0.20 29.71 4.64
CA LYS A 186 0.48 30.89 5.48
C LYS A 186 1.17 32.01 4.69
N ASN A 187 2.14 31.66 3.86
CA ASN A 187 2.85 32.64 3.03
C ASN A 187 1.91 33.31 2.01
N LEU A 188 1.03 32.53 1.35
CA LEU A 188 0.03 33.07 0.42
C LEU A 188 -0.96 34.04 1.09
N ILE A 189 -1.32 33.82 2.35
CA ILE A 189 -2.18 34.73 3.12
C ILE A 189 -1.42 36.00 3.50
N PHE A 190 -0.13 35.88 3.85
CA PHE A 190 0.70 37.01 4.25
C PHE A 190 0.94 37.99 3.08
N PHE A 191 1.13 37.49 1.85
CA PHE A 191 1.30 38.34 0.66
C PHE A 191 0.00 38.93 0.09
N LYS A 192 -1.17 38.57 0.63
CA LYS A 192 -2.47 39.12 0.23
C LYS A 192 -2.99 40.24 1.15
N LYS A 193 -2.27 40.56 2.23
CA LYS A 193 -2.55 41.69 3.12
C LYS A 193 -1.57 42.82 2.83
#